data_AF-A0A9E0B3V6-F1
#
_entry.id   AF-A0A9E0B3V6-F1
#
_cell.length_a   1.000
_cell.length_b   1.000
_cell.length_c   1.000
_cell.angle_alpha   90.00
_cell.angle_beta   90.00
_cell.angle_gamma   90.00
#
_symmetry.space_group_name_H-M   'P 1'
#
loop_
_entity.id
_entity.type
_entity.pdbx_description
1 polymer ?
#
loop_
_entity_poly.entity_id
_entity_poly.type
_entity_poly.pdbx_seq_one_letter_code
_entity_poly.pdbx_strand_id
1 'polypeptide(L)'
;MKIKMSKAAIQAAIATTVVAVSVTWAIMLNGTNHSLQDLLNTTKLEKEKMLSEKITVEKELKNSLFALEELKGKNAEMDKSIAVLQEDISKKETALKNISFTNKKALDKEYAKLQDIKKEMEKNLADFNSKTAALQYNIESLSDDNAMLNKTIAMLENENSDLRSNLTLVQSMAADKYLIESSKGKKDKQTISAKKTDKIQISFAIPEYLNIDLRCTITTPDGKVISSNLDKGFSFINTTEDELYASLYFTGSNLHQAQNIKMIYSPTSKLKPGIYDIDIYGNKVHLGNCKIRLK
;
A
#
# COMPACT_ATOMS: atom_id res chain seq x y z
N MET A 1 -26.03 56.90 -4.09
CA MET A 1 -24.94 57.17 -3.12
C MET A 1 -23.76 56.28 -3.49
N LYS A 2 -22.76 56.80 -4.22
CA LYS A 2 -21.57 56.01 -4.63
C LYS A 2 -20.56 56.07 -3.49
N ILE A 3 -20.39 54.96 -2.78
CA ILE A 3 -19.38 54.84 -1.72
C ILE A 3 -18.01 54.87 -2.40
N LYS A 4 -17.31 56.02 -2.31
CA LYS A 4 -15.89 56.11 -2.70
C LYS A 4 -15.08 55.38 -1.64
N MET A 5 -14.83 54.09 -1.85
CA MET A 5 -13.82 53.38 -1.05
C MET A 5 -12.43 53.95 -1.34
N SER A 6 -11.66 54.21 -0.30
CA SER A 6 -10.27 54.66 -0.44
C SER A 6 -9.44 53.52 -1.04
N LYS A 7 -8.34 53.85 -1.75
CA LYS A 7 -7.42 52.84 -2.30
C LYS A 7 -6.92 51.87 -1.23
N ALA A 8 -6.73 52.36 0.00
CA ALA A 8 -6.36 51.55 1.16
C ALA A 8 -7.45 50.54 1.56
N ALA A 9 -8.73 50.93 1.49
CA ALA A 9 -9.84 50.02 1.79
C ALA A 9 -10.01 48.93 0.72
N ILE A 10 -9.73 49.24 -0.55
CA ILE A 10 -9.73 48.26 -1.65
C ILE A 10 -8.55 47.29 -1.49
N GLN A 11 -7.35 47.79 -1.16
CA GLN A 11 -6.17 46.95 -0.90
C GLN A 11 -6.37 46.04 0.32
N ALA A 12 -6.95 46.56 1.40
CA ALA A 12 -7.29 45.76 2.58
C ALA A 12 -8.31 44.68 2.25
N ALA A 13 -9.38 45.00 1.50
CA ALA A 13 -10.38 44.01 1.09
C ALA A 13 -9.76 42.89 0.24
N ILE A 14 -8.93 43.23 -0.75
CA ILE A 14 -8.24 42.25 -1.61
C ILE A 14 -7.32 41.36 -0.77
N ALA A 15 -6.50 41.95 0.11
CA ALA A 15 -5.60 41.20 0.99
C ALA A 15 -6.38 40.23 1.89
N THR A 16 -7.51 40.67 2.44
CA THR A 16 -8.36 39.83 3.30
C THR A 16 -8.97 38.66 2.53
N THR A 17 -9.45 38.88 1.30
CA THR A 17 -9.97 37.78 0.45
C THR A 17 -8.88 36.79 0.04
N VAL A 18 -7.67 37.25 -0.29
CA VAL A 18 -6.56 36.36 -0.65
C VAL A 18 -6.16 35.48 0.54
N VAL A 19 -6.08 36.08 1.74
CA VAL A 19 -5.81 35.33 2.97
C VAL A 19 -6.92 34.32 3.24
N ALA A 20 -8.19 34.72 3.18
CA ALA A 20 -9.31 33.81 3.41
C ALA A 20 -9.30 32.61 2.45
N VAL A 21 -9.06 32.84 1.16
CA VAL A 21 -8.96 31.77 0.15
C VAL A 21 -7.77 30.84 0.44
N SER A 22 -6.61 31.41 0.80
CA SER A 22 -5.41 30.61 1.11
C SER A 22 -5.58 29.75 2.37
N VAL A 23 -6.27 30.26 3.40
CA VAL A 23 -6.60 29.50 4.62
C VAL A 23 -7.57 28.37 4.30
N THR A 24 -8.61 28.64 3.52
CA THR A 24 -9.56 27.58 3.11
C THR A 24 -8.87 26.48 2.30
N TRP A 25 -7.92 26.83 1.43
CA TRP A 25 -7.14 25.86 0.67
C TRP A 25 -6.21 25.04 1.56
N ALA A 26 -5.49 25.69 2.50
CA ALA A 26 -4.59 25.01 3.42
C ALA A 26 -5.30 24.01 4.35
N ILE A 27 -6.49 24.38 4.85
CA ILE A 27 -7.34 23.47 5.64
C ILE A 27 -7.76 22.26 4.81
N MET A 28 -8.13 22.48 3.55
CA MET A 28 -8.53 21.40 2.64
C MET A 28 -7.37 20.43 2.35
N LEU A 29 -6.16 20.95 2.12
CA LEU A 29 -4.96 20.13 1.88
C LEU A 29 -4.53 19.28 3.09
N ASN A 30 -4.53 19.85 4.29
CA ASN A 30 -4.14 19.11 5.49
C ASN A 30 -5.14 17.98 5.81
N GLY A 31 -6.44 18.25 5.65
CA GLY A 31 -7.48 17.24 5.79
C GLY A 31 -7.31 16.09 4.80
N THR A 32 -6.97 16.39 3.54
CA THR A 32 -6.72 15.36 2.53
C THR A 32 -5.48 14.53 2.83
N ASN A 33 -4.41 15.13 3.37
CA ASN A 33 -3.15 14.44 3.61
C ASN A 33 -3.23 13.43 4.77
N HIS A 34 -3.88 13.79 5.88
CA HIS A 34 -4.14 12.84 6.97
C HIS A 34 -5.08 11.71 6.53
N SER A 35 -6.14 12.06 5.79
CA SER A 35 -7.05 11.07 5.22
C SER A 35 -6.33 10.08 4.30
N LEU A 36 -5.39 10.55 3.47
CA LEU A 36 -4.59 9.70 2.59
C LEU A 36 -3.70 8.71 3.37
N GLN A 37 -3.09 9.15 4.47
CA GLN A 37 -2.22 8.31 5.27
C GLN A 37 -3.00 7.26 6.07
N ASP A 38 -4.16 7.62 6.60
CA ASP A 38 -5.07 6.70 7.29
C ASP A 38 -5.68 5.68 6.31
N LEU A 39 -6.06 6.11 5.10
CA LEU A 39 -6.52 5.23 4.02
C LEU A 39 -5.43 4.23 3.59
N LEU A 40 -4.17 4.66 3.52
CA LEU A 40 -3.05 3.77 3.17
C LEU A 40 -2.80 2.69 4.24
N ASN A 41 -2.88 3.06 5.52
CA ASN A 41 -2.68 2.13 6.62
C ASN A 41 -3.84 1.14 6.76
N THR A 42 -5.08 1.61 6.61
CA THR A 42 -6.29 0.76 6.65
C THR A 42 -6.30 -0.23 5.48
N THR A 43 -6.06 0.23 4.26
CA THR A 43 -5.96 -0.67 3.07
C THR A 43 -4.84 -1.70 3.21
N LYS A 44 -3.70 -1.34 3.83
CA LYS A 44 -2.62 -2.30 4.10
C LYS A 44 -3.05 -3.38 5.10
N LEU A 45 -3.69 -2.98 6.20
CA LEU A 45 -4.18 -3.92 7.22
C LEU A 45 -5.24 -4.86 6.64
N GLU A 46 -6.17 -4.34 5.84
CA GLU A 46 -7.17 -5.15 5.15
C GLU A 46 -6.53 -6.13 4.18
N LYS A 47 -5.51 -5.72 3.42
CA LYS A 47 -4.77 -6.62 2.53
C LYS A 47 -4.10 -7.75 3.31
N GLU A 48 -3.44 -7.46 4.42
CA GLU A 48 -2.79 -8.48 5.26
C GLU A 48 -3.81 -9.46 5.84
N LYS A 49 -4.98 -8.98 6.28
CA LYS A 49 -6.09 -9.82 6.73
C LYS A 49 -6.61 -10.72 5.61
N MET A 50 -6.88 -10.16 4.42
CA MET A 50 -7.38 -10.91 3.26
C MET A 50 -6.38 -11.98 2.78
N LEU A 51 -5.08 -11.69 2.85
CA LEU A 51 -4.05 -12.69 2.56
C LEU A 51 -4.07 -13.85 3.57
N SER A 52 -4.28 -13.55 4.84
CA SER A 52 -4.39 -14.59 5.87
C SER A 52 -5.64 -15.45 5.69
N GLU A 53 -6.78 -14.83 5.34
CA GLU A 53 -8.02 -15.54 5.01
C GLU A 53 -7.82 -16.43 3.79
N LYS A 54 -7.19 -15.92 2.72
CA LYS A 54 -6.83 -16.70 1.53
C LYS A 54 -5.98 -17.93 1.86
N ILE A 55 -4.91 -17.78 2.64
CA ILE A 55 -4.03 -18.91 3.03
C ILE A 55 -4.82 -19.99 3.77
N THR A 56 -5.77 -19.58 4.61
CA THR A 56 -6.62 -20.50 5.37
C THR A 56 -7.55 -21.26 4.43
N VAL A 57 -8.26 -20.55 3.55
CA VAL A 57 -9.16 -21.14 2.54
C VAL A 57 -8.41 -22.07 1.58
N GLU A 58 -7.21 -21.70 1.14
CA GLU A 58 -6.37 -22.57 0.28
C GLU A 58 -5.99 -23.88 0.98
N LYS A 59 -5.66 -23.80 2.27
CA LYS A 59 -5.35 -24.98 3.08
C LYS A 59 -6.58 -25.88 3.25
N GLU A 60 -7.74 -25.30 3.53
CA GLU A 60 -9.00 -26.03 3.68
C GLU A 60 -9.45 -26.67 2.37
N LEU A 61 -9.30 -25.97 1.24
CA LEU A 61 -9.56 -26.49 -0.09
C LEU A 61 -8.66 -27.70 -0.39
N LYS A 62 -7.35 -27.59 -0.12
CA LYS A 62 -6.40 -28.69 -0.31
C LYS A 62 -6.74 -29.91 0.54
N ASN A 63 -7.07 -29.70 1.81
CA ASN A 63 -7.47 -30.78 2.71
C ASN A 63 -8.77 -31.44 2.23
N SER A 64 -9.75 -30.66 1.77
CA SER A 64 -11.01 -31.17 1.24
C SER A 64 -10.83 -31.98 -0.04
N LEU A 65 -9.91 -31.55 -0.93
CA LEU A 65 -9.53 -32.31 -2.12
C LEU A 65 -8.90 -33.66 -1.78
N PHE A 66 -7.95 -33.69 -0.84
CA PHE A 66 -7.36 -34.95 -0.38
C PHE A 66 -8.41 -35.88 0.24
N ALA A 67 -9.29 -35.35 1.09
CA ALA A 67 -10.37 -36.12 1.67
C ALA A 67 -11.29 -36.68 0.57
N LEU A 68 -11.64 -35.88 -0.46
CA LEU A 68 -12.44 -36.34 -1.59
C LEU A 68 -11.77 -37.48 -2.37
N GLU A 69 -10.46 -37.40 -2.63
CA GLU A 69 -9.71 -38.45 -3.32
C GLU A 69 -9.63 -39.74 -2.50
N GLU A 70 -9.29 -39.64 -1.22
CA GLU A 70 -9.31 -40.78 -0.30
C GLU A 70 -10.70 -41.40 -0.27
N LEU A 71 -11.73 -40.55 -0.23
CA LEU A 71 -13.09 -41.02 -0.23
C LEU A 71 -13.37 -41.81 -1.53
N LYS A 72 -13.20 -41.21 -2.70
CA LYS A 72 -13.41 -41.88 -4.00
C LYS A 72 -12.68 -43.22 -4.09
N GLY A 73 -11.47 -43.32 -3.55
CA GLY A 73 -10.71 -44.57 -3.45
C GLY A 73 -11.44 -45.67 -2.66
N LYS A 74 -11.88 -45.38 -1.43
CA LYS A 74 -12.63 -46.34 -0.60
C LYS A 74 -13.98 -46.71 -1.21
N ASN A 75 -14.65 -45.78 -1.89
CA ASN A 75 -15.92 -46.05 -2.54
C ASN A 75 -15.75 -47.10 -3.66
N ALA A 76 -14.71 -46.94 -4.50
CA ALA A 76 -14.38 -47.90 -5.54
C ALA A 76 -13.93 -49.27 -4.99
N GLU A 77 -13.32 -49.30 -3.80
CA GLU A 77 -12.98 -50.55 -3.11
C GLU A 77 -14.23 -51.26 -2.57
N MET A 78 -15.16 -50.52 -1.96
CA MET A 78 -16.43 -51.06 -1.47
C MET A 78 -17.31 -51.60 -2.59
N ASP A 79 -17.40 -50.91 -3.72
CA ASP A 79 -18.13 -51.40 -4.90
C ASP A 79 -17.60 -52.77 -5.36
N LYS A 80 -16.27 -52.94 -5.37
CA LYS A 80 -15.64 -54.24 -5.68
C LYS A 80 -15.99 -55.29 -4.63
N SER A 81 -15.93 -54.96 -3.34
CA SER A 81 -16.30 -55.90 -2.27
C SER A 81 -17.76 -56.34 -2.36
N ILE A 82 -18.69 -55.42 -2.67
CA ILE A 82 -20.11 -55.73 -2.86
C ILE A 82 -20.27 -56.68 -4.06
N ALA A 83 -19.58 -56.43 -5.18
CA ALA A 83 -19.65 -57.31 -6.35
C ALA A 83 -19.16 -58.74 -6.04
N VAL A 84 -18.06 -58.89 -5.31
CA VAL A 84 -17.54 -60.19 -4.86
C VAL A 84 -18.52 -60.89 -3.92
N LEU A 85 -19.08 -60.17 -2.93
CA LEU A 85 -20.07 -60.72 -2.02
C LEU A 85 -21.36 -61.15 -2.75
N GLN A 86 -21.80 -60.40 -3.75
CA GLN A 86 -22.95 -60.78 -4.57
C GLN A 86 -22.69 -62.07 -5.36
N GLU A 87 -21.48 -62.22 -5.91
CA GLU A 87 -21.06 -63.44 -6.58
C GLU A 87 -21.04 -64.64 -5.62
N ASP A 88 -20.50 -64.47 -4.42
CA ASP A 88 -20.44 -65.51 -3.40
C ASP A 88 -21.84 -65.89 -2.88
N ILE A 89 -22.72 -64.92 -2.67
CA ILE A 89 -24.13 -65.14 -2.34
C ILE A 89 -24.79 -66.01 -3.42
N SER A 90 -24.62 -65.66 -4.70
CA SER A 90 -25.18 -66.41 -5.83
C SER A 90 -24.65 -67.86 -5.92
N LYS A 91 -23.35 -68.07 -5.68
CA LYS A 91 -22.73 -69.40 -5.60
C LYS A 91 -23.31 -70.22 -4.45
N LYS A 92 -23.45 -69.62 -3.26
CA LYS A 92 -24.01 -70.28 -2.06
C LYS A 92 -25.49 -70.60 -2.21
N GLU A 93 -26.29 -69.74 -2.86
CA GLU A 93 -27.69 -70.03 -3.22
C GLU A 93 -27.81 -71.24 -4.13
N THR A 94 -26.94 -71.31 -5.15
CA THR A 94 -26.90 -72.44 -6.08
C THR A 94 -26.49 -73.73 -5.36
N ALA A 95 -25.53 -73.66 -4.44
CA ALA A 95 -25.13 -74.80 -3.60
C ALA A 95 -26.25 -75.25 -2.64
N LEU A 96 -26.98 -74.31 -2.02
CA LEU A 96 -28.16 -74.58 -1.17
C LEU A 96 -29.23 -75.38 -1.91
N LYS A 97 -29.44 -75.07 -3.20
CA LYS A 97 -30.41 -75.76 -4.05
C LYS A 97 -30.04 -77.22 -4.33
N ASN A 98 -28.75 -77.57 -4.22
CA ASN A 98 -28.19 -78.87 -4.62
C ASN A 98 -27.83 -79.80 -3.44
N ILE A 99 -27.93 -79.37 -2.17
CA ILE A 99 -27.49 -80.14 -0.99
C ILE A 99 -28.67 -80.80 -0.25
N SER A 100 -28.51 -82.10 0.08
CA SER A 100 -29.47 -82.88 0.88
C SER A 100 -29.40 -82.53 2.38
N PHE A 101 -30.46 -82.87 3.12
CA PHE A 101 -30.91 -82.34 4.41
C PHE A 101 -29.90 -82.20 5.58
N THR A 102 -28.70 -82.80 5.52
CA THR A 102 -27.78 -82.90 6.68
C THR A 102 -26.92 -81.65 6.95
N ASN A 103 -26.68 -80.77 5.97
CA ASN A 103 -25.84 -79.55 6.14
C ASN A 103 -26.59 -78.21 5.99
N LYS A 104 -27.91 -78.24 5.82
CA LYS A 104 -28.74 -77.08 5.45
C LYS A 104 -28.71 -75.94 6.48
N LYS A 105 -28.85 -76.25 7.78
CA LYS A 105 -28.91 -75.25 8.86
C LYS A 105 -27.62 -74.43 9.05
N ALA A 106 -26.45 -75.03 8.80
CA ALA A 106 -25.18 -74.31 8.91
C ALA A 106 -24.99 -73.33 7.74
N LEU A 107 -25.38 -73.76 6.54
CA LEU A 107 -25.31 -72.97 5.31
C LEU A 107 -26.33 -71.82 5.31
N ASP A 108 -27.54 -72.04 5.82
CA ASP A 108 -28.56 -70.98 6.00
C ASP A 108 -28.07 -69.87 6.94
N LYS A 109 -27.33 -70.21 8.02
CA LYS A 109 -26.73 -69.22 8.92
C LYS A 109 -25.62 -68.42 8.24
N GLU A 110 -24.81 -69.05 7.40
CA GLU A 110 -23.74 -68.39 6.65
C GLU A 110 -24.32 -67.43 5.60
N TYR A 111 -25.40 -67.85 4.92
CA TYR A 111 -26.14 -67.02 3.98
C TYR A 111 -26.77 -65.79 4.65
N ALA A 112 -27.42 -65.97 5.81
CA ALA A 112 -27.99 -64.86 6.57
C ALA A 112 -26.90 -63.83 6.97
N LYS A 113 -25.73 -64.30 7.42
CA LYS A 113 -24.59 -63.44 7.73
C LYS A 113 -24.08 -62.67 6.51
N LEU A 114 -23.97 -63.33 5.34
CA LEU A 114 -23.55 -62.67 4.10
C LEU A 114 -24.56 -61.60 3.65
N GLN A 115 -25.86 -61.85 3.81
CA GLN A 115 -26.89 -60.84 3.54
C GLN A 115 -26.79 -59.65 4.50
N ASP A 116 -26.54 -59.89 5.79
CA ASP A 116 -26.37 -58.81 6.77
C ASP A 116 -25.13 -57.96 6.46
N ILE A 117 -23.99 -58.60 6.12
CA ILE A 117 -22.77 -57.91 5.69
C ILE A 117 -23.03 -57.09 4.42
N LYS A 118 -23.76 -57.64 3.43
CA LYS A 118 -24.12 -56.92 2.21
C LYS A 118 -24.95 -55.66 2.52
N LYS A 119 -25.97 -55.77 3.38
CA LYS A 119 -26.80 -54.62 3.79
C LYS A 119 -25.98 -53.55 4.51
N GLU A 120 -25.05 -53.96 5.37
CA GLU A 120 -24.15 -53.04 6.06
C GLU A 120 -23.23 -52.32 5.08
N MET A 121 -22.66 -53.03 4.10
CA MET A 121 -21.84 -52.42 3.04
C MET A 121 -22.64 -51.46 2.15
N GLU A 122 -23.87 -51.82 1.75
CA GLU A 122 -24.75 -50.95 0.98
C GLU A 122 -25.10 -49.66 1.75
N LYS A 123 -25.35 -49.77 3.05
CA LYS A 123 -25.57 -48.60 3.93
C LYS A 123 -24.33 -47.73 4.01
N ASN A 124 -23.16 -48.33 4.20
CA ASN A 124 -21.90 -47.60 4.28
C ASN A 124 -21.61 -46.89 2.94
N LEU A 125 -21.86 -47.53 1.79
CA LEU A 125 -21.70 -46.93 0.46
C LEU A 125 -22.62 -45.70 0.29
N ALA A 126 -23.86 -45.79 0.76
CA ALA A 126 -24.79 -44.66 0.72
C ALA A 126 -24.33 -43.47 1.57
N ASP A 127 -23.88 -43.71 2.80
CA ASP A 127 -23.30 -42.66 3.68
C ASP A 127 -22.08 -42.00 3.02
N PHE A 128 -21.26 -42.82 2.37
CA PHE A 128 -20.04 -42.41 1.73
C PHE A 128 -20.28 -41.55 0.47
N ASN A 129 -21.26 -41.94 -0.34
CA ASN A 129 -21.74 -41.14 -1.47
C ASN A 129 -22.28 -39.79 -1.00
N SER A 130 -23.03 -39.76 0.10
CA SER A 130 -23.54 -38.52 0.70
C SER A 130 -22.40 -37.59 1.14
N LYS A 131 -21.40 -38.12 1.85
CA LYS A 131 -20.19 -37.37 2.26
C LYS A 131 -19.40 -36.85 1.06
N THR A 132 -19.28 -37.64 0.00
CA THR A 132 -18.59 -37.23 -1.23
C THR A 132 -19.32 -36.07 -1.90
N ALA A 133 -20.65 -36.11 -1.98
CA ALA A 133 -21.46 -35.01 -2.53
C ALA A 133 -21.32 -33.74 -1.68
N ALA A 134 -21.36 -33.85 -0.36
CA ALA A 134 -21.19 -32.71 0.55
C ALA A 134 -19.79 -32.08 0.44
N LEU A 135 -18.73 -32.89 0.35
CA LEU A 135 -17.37 -32.39 0.16
C LEU A 135 -17.19 -31.73 -1.20
N GLN A 136 -17.83 -32.25 -2.25
CA GLN A 136 -17.78 -31.63 -3.57
C GLN A 136 -18.44 -30.25 -3.58
N TYR A 137 -19.58 -30.10 -2.90
CA TYR A 137 -20.21 -28.80 -2.68
C TYR A 137 -19.30 -27.84 -1.90
N ASN A 138 -18.64 -28.30 -0.84
CA ASN A 138 -17.71 -27.46 -0.07
C ASN A 138 -16.50 -27.02 -0.90
N ILE A 139 -15.98 -27.89 -1.78
CA ILE A 139 -14.88 -27.55 -2.70
C ILE A 139 -15.31 -26.45 -3.67
N GLU A 140 -16.51 -26.54 -4.25
CA GLU A 140 -17.05 -25.51 -5.15
C GLU A 140 -17.20 -24.17 -4.41
N SER A 141 -17.79 -24.17 -3.22
CA SER A 141 -17.94 -22.96 -2.41
C SER A 141 -16.59 -22.33 -2.01
N LEU A 142 -15.63 -23.13 -1.53
CA LEU A 142 -14.30 -22.63 -1.16
C LEU A 142 -13.51 -22.13 -2.38
N SER A 143 -13.73 -22.73 -3.56
CA SER A 143 -13.15 -22.27 -4.81
C SER A 143 -13.69 -20.88 -5.20
N ASP A 144 -14.99 -20.67 -5.07
CA ASP A 144 -15.63 -19.38 -5.35
C ASP A 144 -15.15 -18.29 -4.38
N ASP A 145 -15.07 -18.60 -3.08
CA ASP A 145 -14.53 -17.68 -2.06
C ASP A 145 -13.08 -17.30 -2.38
N ASN A 146 -12.25 -18.26 -2.77
CA ASN A 146 -10.86 -18.00 -3.15
C ASN A 146 -10.77 -17.11 -4.41
N ALA A 147 -11.63 -17.31 -5.40
CA ALA A 147 -11.70 -16.45 -6.58
C ALA A 147 -12.09 -15.00 -6.21
N MET A 148 -13.04 -14.83 -5.30
CA MET A 148 -13.49 -13.52 -4.81
C MET A 148 -12.41 -12.80 -4.00
N LEU A 149 -11.72 -13.51 -3.10
CA LEU A 149 -10.59 -12.98 -2.33
C LEU A 149 -9.45 -12.53 -3.25
N ASN A 150 -9.11 -13.31 -4.27
CA ASN A 150 -8.08 -12.92 -5.24
C ASN A 150 -8.45 -11.64 -6.00
N LYS A 151 -9.71 -11.50 -6.42
CA LYS A 151 -10.19 -10.27 -7.07
C LYS A 151 -10.10 -9.06 -6.14
N THR A 152 -10.46 -9.23 -4.88
CA THR A 152 -10.39 -8.16 -3.87
C THR A 152 -8.95 -7.73 -3.59
N ILE A 153 -8.03 -8.68 -3.47
CA ILE A 153 -6.60 -8.40 -3.31
C ILE A 153 -6.07 -7.59 -4.50
N ALA A 154 -6.40 -7.98 -5.73
CA ALA A 154 -5.97 -7.26 -6.93
C ALA A 154 -6.52 -5.82 -6.97
N MET A 155 -7.76 -5.61 -6.54
CA MET A 155 -8.35 -4.27 -6.42
C MET A 155 -7.63 -3.41 -5.37
N LEU A 156 -7.40 -3.95 -4.17
CA LEU A 156 -6.67 -3.26 -3.10
C LEU A 156 -5.22 -2.95 -3.49
N GLU A 157 -4.58 -3.81 -4.27
CA GLU A 157 -3.24 -3.56 -4.80
C GLU A 157 -3.20 -2.36 -5.76
N ASN A 158 -4.21 -2.26 -6.63
CA ASN A 158 -4.33 -1.13 -7.53
C ASN A 158 -4.60 0.18 -6.77
N GLU A 159 -5.53 0.16 -5.82
CA GLU A 159 -5.84 1.32 -4.98
C GLU A 159 -4.63 1.77 -4.15
N ASN A 160 -3.87 0.84 -3.57
CA ASN A 160 -2.64 1.19 -2.84
C ASN A 160 -1.57 1.79 -3.76
N SER A 161 -1.46 1.31 -5.01
CA SER A 161 -0.58 1.90 -6.01
C SER A 161 -0.98 3.34 -6.36
N ASP A 162 -2.28 3.60 -6.54
CA ASP A 162 -2.81 4.93 -6.82
C ASP A 162 -2.59 5.88 -5.63
N LEU A 163 -2.86 5.43 -4.40
CA LEU A 163 -2.61 6.19 -3.18
C LEU A 163 -1.13 6.56 -3.02
N ARG A 164 -0.21 5.64 -3.32
CA ARG A 164 1.24 5.92 -3.29
C ARG A 164 1.66 6.93 -4.34
N SER A 165 1.09 6.85 -5.54
CA SER A 165 1.34 7.81 -6.62
C SER A 165 0.87 9.21 -6.19
N ASN A 166 -0.34 9.31 -5.64
CA ASN A 166 -0.91 10.56 -5.15
C ASN A 166 -0.08 11.14 -3.99
N LEU A 167 0.35 10.31 -3.04
CA LEU A 167 1.21 10.74 -1.94
C LEU A 167 2.53 11.32 -2.48
N THR A 168 3.14 10.66 -3.47
CA THR A 168 4.38 11.13 -4.10
C THR A 168 4.19 12.47 -4.80
N LEU A 169 3.06 12.67 -5.48
CA LEU A 169 2.70 13.94 -6.12
C LEU A 169 2.50 15.06 -5.10
N VAL A 170 1.79 14.80 -4.00
CA VAL A 170 1.60 15.78 -2.92
C VAL A 170 2.94 16.13 -2.28
N GLN A 171 3.82 15.15 -2.09
CA GLN A 171 5.17 15.37 -1.54
C GLN A 171 6.07 16.20 -2.47
N SER A 172 5.99 16.02 -3.79
CA SER A 172 6.78 16.83 -4.74
C SER A 172 6.28 18.27 -4.85
N MET A 173 5.00 18.53 -4.55
CA MET A 173 4.42 19.88 -4.52
C MET A 173 4.60 20.61 -3.18
N ALA A 174 5.24 19.99 -2.19
CA ALA A 174 5.21 20.47 -0.82
C ALA A 174 6.18 21.62 -0.50
N ALA A 175 7.18 21.88 -1.35
CA ALA A 175 8.14 22.95 -1.12
C ALA A 175 7.64 24.25 -1.81
N ASP A 176 7.48 25.31 -1.02
CA ASP A 176 6.97 26.60 -1.47
C ASP A 176 7.89 27.76 -1.02
N LYS A 177 7.69 28.95 -1.58
CA LYS A 177 8.38 30.20 -1.21
C LYS A 177 9.91 30.15 -1.41
N TYR A 178 10.33 29.73 -2.59
CA TYR A 178 11.74 29.77 -2.97
C TYR A 178 12.28 31.21 -3.06
N LEU A 179 13.29 31.50 -2.26
CA LEU A 179 14.12 32.69 -2.36
C LEU A 179 15.56 32.27 -2.62
N ILE A 180 16.15 32.82 -3.66
CA ILE A 180 17.54 32.55 -4.03
C ILE A 180 18.35 33.84 -4.01
N GLU A 181 19.48 33.81 -3.30
CA GLU A 181 20.34 34.97 -3.11
C GLU A 181 21.82 34.58 -3.26
N SER A 182 22.62 35.49 -3.81
CA SER A 182 24.07 35.37 -3.82
C SER A 182 24.69 36.55 -3.06
N SER A 183 25.63 36.26 -2.16
CA SER A 183 26.20 37.24 -1.25
C SER A 183 27.74 37.26 -1.30
N LYS A 184 28.32 38.36 -0.80
CA LYS A 184 29.78 38.56 -0.70
C LYS A 184 30.20 39.12 0.65
N GLY A 185 31.41 38.75 1.05
CA GLY A 185 32.08 39.24 2.25
C GLY A 185 31.39 38.82 3.55
N LYS A 186 31.95 39.28 4.68
CA LYS A 186 31.48 38.90 6.03
C LYS A 186 30.12 39.48 6.44
N LYS A 187 29.63 40.49 5.72
CA LYS A 187 28.33 41.15 5.98
C LYS A 187 27.23 40.67 5.02
N ASP A 188 27.48 39.56 4.31
CA ASP A 188 26.55 38.94 3.35
C ASP A 188 25.89 39.95 2.39
N LYS A 189 26.67 40.88 1.82
CA LYS A 189 26.14 41.88 0.89
C LYS A 189 25.71 41.20 -0.41
N GLN A 190 24.47 41.39 -0.84
CA GLN A 190 23.98 40.85 -2.10
C GLN A 190 24.87 41.25 -3.29
N THR A 191 25.14 40.29 -4.16
CA THR A 191 25.96 40.47 -5.37
C THR A 191 25.44 39.58 -6.46
N ILE A 192 25.52 40.02 -7.72
CA ILE A 192 25.26 39.18 -8.89
C ILE A 192 26.54 38.76 -9.59
N SER A 193 27.71 39.22 -9.12
CA SER A 193 28.98 38.93 -9.80
C SER A 193 29.55 37.59 -9.37
N ALA A 194 29.81 36.69 -10.32
CA ALA A 194 30.31 35.33 -10.07
C ALA A 194 31.64 35.36 -9.31
N LYS A 195 32.60 36.17 -9.77
CA LYS A 195 33.94 36.29 -9.15
C LYS A 195 33.90 36.83 -7.72
N LYS A 196 32.86 37.60 -7.39
CA LYS A 196 32.69 38.23 -6.07
C LYS A 196 31.74 37.46 -5.16
N THR A 197 31.05 36.45 -5.67
CA THR A 197 30.10 35.66 -4.87
C THR A 197 30.88 34.71 -4.00
N ASP A 198 30.67 34.82 -2.69
CA ASP A 198 31.30 33.96 -1.70
C ASP A 198 30.31 32.89 -1.17
N LYS A 199 29.00 33.13 -1.29
CA LYS A 199 27.95 32.17 -0.92
C LYS A 199 26.73 32.29 -1.84
N ILE A 200 26.06 31.16 -2.08
CA ILE A 200 24.70 31.10 -2.64
C ILE A 200 23.79 30.56 -1.53
N GLN A 201 22.68 31.25 -1.28
CA GLN A 201 21.68 30.86 -0.30
C GLN A 201 20.37 30.58 -1.00
N ILE A 202 19.71 29.50 -0.60
CA ILE A 202 18.34 29.19 -1.00
C ILE A 202 17.51 29.01 0.26
N SER A 203 16.39 29.71 0.32
CA SER A 203 15.41 29.60 1.40
C SER A 203 14.10 29.11 0.81
N PHE A 204 13.48 28.14 1.47
CA PHE A 204 12.20 27.57 1.04
C PHE A 204 11.49 26.96 2.25
N ALA A 205 10.17 26.90 2.18
CA ALA A 205 9.33 26.36 3.23
C ALA A 205 8.93 24.92 2.90
N ILE A 206 9.10 24.00 3.86
CA ILE A 206 8.60 22.64 3.79
C ILE A 206 7.63 22.40 4.96
N PRO A 207 6.49 21.74 4.74
CA PRO A 207 5.64 21.29 5.83
C PRO A 207 6.38 20.42 6.85
N GLU A 208 6.21 20.70 8.14
CA GLU A 208 6.88 20.01 9.26
C GLU A 208 6.61 18.50 9.34
N TYR A 209 5.45 18.04 8.85
CA TYR A 209 5.13 16.60 8.83
C TYR A 209 6.02 15.79 7.87
N LEU A 210 6.74 16.46 6.97
CA LEU A 210 7.66 15.83 6.04
C LEU A 210 9.01 15.61 6.72
N ASN A 211 9.15 14.47 7.41
CA ASN A 211 10.45 13.95 7.85
C ASN A 211 11.28 13.53 6.62
N ILE A 212 11.93 14.52 6.00
CA ILE A 212 12.65 14.38 4.74
C ILE A 212 14.14 14.66 4.93
N ASP A 213 14.98 13.76 4.42
CA ASP A 213 16.42 14.02 4.25
C ASP A 213 16.64 14.88 2.99
N LEU A 214 17.18 16.08 3.18
CA LEU A 214 17.32 17.07 2.12
C LEU A 214 18.65 16.94 1.41
N ARG A 215 18.58 16.93 0.09
CA ARG A 215 19.74 16.87 -0.79
C ARG A 215 19.62 17.92 -1.86
N CYS A 216 20.75 18.49 -2.25
CA CYS A 216 20.80 19.49 -3.29
C CYS A 216 21.89 19.18 -4.29
N THR A 217 21.61 19.45 -5.55
CA THR A 217 22.60 19.45 -6.62
C THR A 217 22.63 20.79 -7.31
N ILE A 218 23.83 21.35 -7.50
CA ILE A 218 24.08 22.55 -8.29
C ILE A 218 24.78 22.12 -9.59
N THR A 219 24.16 22.39 -10.73
CA THR A 219 24.77 22.24 -12.04
C THR A 219 25.36 23.58 -12.45
N THR A 220 26.67 23.60 -12.66
CA THR A 220 27.41 24.80 -13.07
C THR A 220 27.19 25.12 -14.55
N PRO A 221 27.56 26.34 -15.02
CA PRO A 221 27.40 26.73 -16.42
C PRO A 221 28.16 25.85 -17.44
N ASP A 222 29.21 25.17 -16.99
CA ASP A 222 30.00 24.20 -17.76
C ASP A 222 29.48 22.76 -17.63
N GLY A 223 28.32 22.55 -16.99
CA GLY A 223 27.67 21.26 -16.87
C GLY A 223 28.19 20.35 -15.75
N LYS A 224 29.09 20.84 -14.88
CA LYS A 224 29.58 20.07 -13.74
C LYS A 224 28.52 20.06 -12.63
N VAL A 225 28.21 18.87 -12.13
CA VAL A 225 27.27 18.70 -11.02
C VAL A 225 28.02 18.67 -9.69
N ILE A 226 27.57 19.50 -8.75
CA ILE A 226 28.09 19.58 -7.38
C ILE A 226 26.96 19.15 -6.45
N SER A 227 27.20 18.14 -5.61
CA SER A 227 26.15 17.53 -4.79
C SER A 227 26.45 17.69 -3.30
N SER A 228 25.41 17.98 -2.51
CA SER A 228 25.52 18.27 -1.07
C SER A 228 26.03 17.11 -0.22
N ASN A 229 25.90 15.88 -0.70
CA ASN A 229 26.42 14.67 -0.03
C ASN A 229 27.92 14.46 -0.22
N LEU A 230 28.55 15.13 -1.19
CA LEU A 230 29.96 14.94 -1.54
C LEU A 230 30.81 16.18 -1.24
N ASP A 231 30.21 17.37 -1.33
CA ASP A 231 30.91 18.64 -1.13
C ASP A 231 30.64 19.20 0.27
N LYS A 232 31.73 19.52 1.00
CA LYS A 232 31.67 20.13 2.33
C LYS A 232 31.21 21.60 2.31
N GLY A 233 31.08 22.19 1.12
CA GLY A 233 30.60 23.57 0.97
C GLY A 233 29.10 23.76 1.25
N PHE A 234 28.33 22.68 1.44
CA PHE A 234 26.90 22.77 1.75
C PHE A 234 26.63 22.76 3.25
N SER A 235 25.69 23.60 3.67
CA SER A 235 25.06 23.52 4.99
C SER A 235 23.56 23.74 4.89
N PHE A 236 22.81 23.05 5.75
CA PHE A 236 21.37 23.20 5.91
C PHE A 236 21.10 23.77 7.30
N ILE A 237 20.31 24.84 7.35
CA ILE A 237 19.93 25.53 8.58
C ILE A 237 18.41 25.57 8.62
N ASN A 238 17.84 24.93 9.63
CA ASN A 238 16.43 25.12 9.96
C ASN A 238 16.30 26.49 10.62
N THR A 239 15.59 27.40 9.97
CA THR A 239 15.33 28.74 10.49
C THR A 239 13.90 28.73 11.03
N THR A 240 13.75 28.55 12.34
CA THR A 240 12.58 29.09 13.04
C THR A 240 12.75 30.60 13.00
N GLU A 241 11.98 31.29 12.16
CA GLU A 241 12.04 32.76 12.09
C GLU A 241 11.75 33.36 13.46
N ASP A 242 12.80 33.84 14.13
CA ASP A 242 12.74 34.57 15.39
C ASP A 242 12.75 36.10 15.14
N GLU A 243 12.14 36.55 14.04
CA GLU A 243 11.87 37.97 13.76
C GLU A 243 10.36 38.19 13.55
N LEU A 244 9.72 38.53 14.66
CA LEU A 244 8.35 39.00 14.88
C LEU A 244 7.74 39.84 13.74
N TYR A 245 6.56 39.43 13.27
CA TYR A 245 5.45 40.37 13.07
C TYR A 245 4.48 40.21 14.23
N ALA A 246 4.36 41.25 15.06
CA ALA A 246 3.33 41.34 16.07
C ALA A 246 1.95 41.31 15.40
N SER A 247 1.20 40.22 15.56
CA SER A 247 -0.22 40.28 15.93
C SER A 247 -0.87 38.89 15.95
N LEU A 248 -1.68 38.71 17.00
CA LEU A 248 -2.67 37.66 17.24
C LEU A 248 -2.13 36.31 17.71
N TYR A 249 -2.06 36.20 19.05
CA TYR A 249 -2.25 34.96 19.78
C TYR A 249 -3.49 34.24 19.24
N PHE A 250 -3.29 33.21 18.40
CA PHE A 250 -4.32 32.24 18.06
C PHE A 250 -4.11 31.04 18.97
N THR A 251 -4.87 30.98 20.06
CA THR A 251 -4.97 29.79 20.92
C THR A 251 -5.84 28.76 20.21
N GLY A 252 -5.22 27.83 19.48
CA GLY A 252 -5.96 26.75 18.83
C GLY A 252 -5.07 25.77 18.09
N SER A 253 -4.85 24.61 18.70
CA SER A 253 -4.49 23.31 18.11
C SER A 253 -3.31 23.27 17.12
N ASN A 254 -2.17 22.73 17.57
CA ASN A 254 -1.14 22.00 16.80
C ASN A 254 -1.17 22.19 15.26
N LEU A 255 -1.01 23.42 14.78
CA LEU A 255 -0.77 23.70 13.37
C LEU A 255 0.69 23.36 13.13
N HIS A 256 0.94 22.26 12.43
CA HIS A 256 2.26 21.91 11.91
C HIS A 256 2.80 23.10 11.12
N GLN A 257 3.75 23.81 11.72
CA GLN A 257 4.20 25.09 11.21
C GLN A 257 5.19 24.79 10.09
N ALA A 258 5.01 25.39 8.90
CA ALA A 258 5.96 25.17 7.82
C ALA A 258 7.38 25.53 8.31
N GLN A 259 8.31 24.60 8.14
CA GLN A 259 9.71 24.81 8.51
C GLN A 259 10.40 25.55 7.36
N ASN A 260 10.94 26.73 7.65
CA ASN A 260 11.77 27.44 6.71
C ASN A 260 13.17 26.84 6.74
N ILE A 261 13.59 26.25 5.63
CA ILE A 261 14.93 25.70 5.48
C ILE A 261 15.75 26.67 4.67
N LYS A 262 16.95 26.95 5.19
CA LYS A 262 17.97 27.75 4.53
C LYS A 262 19.13 26.84 4.18
N MET A 263 19.31 26.63 2.89
CA MET A 263 20.46 25.94 2.35
C MET A 263 21.52 26.97 1.93
N ILE A 264 22.76 26.75 2.33
CA ILE A 264 23.89 27.62 1.98
C ILE A 264 24.94 26.79 1.26
N TYR A 265 25.35 27.27 0.09
CA TYR A 265 26.51 26.76 -0.64
C TYR A 265 27.65 27.78 -0.61
N SER A 266 28.76 27.39 0.00
CA SER A 266 30.01 28.16 0.08
C SER A 266 31.05 27.51 -0.85
N PRO A 267 31.21 27.99 -2.10
CA PRO A 267 32.11 27.37 -3.06
C PRO A 267 33.57 27.41 -2.62
N THR A 268 34.28 26.30 -2.83
CA THR A 268 35.72 26.17 -2.55
C THR A 268 36.61 26.90 -3.56
N SER A 269 36.07 27.23 -4.73
CA SER A 269 36.76 27.94 -5.81
C SER A 269 35.88 29.05 -6.39
N LYS A 270 36.47 30.00 -7.11
CA LYS A 270 35.72 31.13 -7.68
C LYS A 270 34.69 30.65 -8.70
N LEU A 271 33.45 31.12 -8.54
CA LEU A 271 32.36 30.83 -9.47
C LEU A 271 32.61 31.47 -10.83
N LYS A 272 32.15 30.77 -11.89
CA LYS A 272 32.20 31.23 -13.27
C LYS A 272 30.93 32.03 -13.60
N PRO A 273 31.01 33.04 -14.48
CA PRO A 273 29.82 33.68 -15.02
C PRO A 273 28.94 32.66 -15.76
N GLY A 274 27.62 32.75 -15.60
CA GLY A 274 26.67 31.88 -16.27
C GLY A 274 25.43 31.59 -15.46
N ILE A 275 24.64 30.60 -15.92
CA ILE A 275 23.43 30.13 -15.25
C ILE A 275 23.79 28.89 -14.46
N TYR A 276 23.43 28.89 -13.18
CA TYR A 276 23.51 27.75 -12.30
C TYR A 276 22.11 27.22 -12.09
N ASP A 277 21.92 25.93 -12.37
CA ASP A 277 20.69 25.20 -12.10
C ASP A 277 20.83 24.51 -10.75
N ILE A 278 19.82 24.65 -9.88
CA ILE A 278 19.86 24.12 -8.52
C ILE A 278 18.62 23.28 -8.29
N ASP A 279 18.82 21.99 -8.10
CA ASP A 279 17.75 21.03 -7.84
C ASP A 279 17.75 20.61 -6.38
N ILE A 280 16.56 20.64 -5.80
CA ILE A 280 16.33 20.30 -4.39
C ILE A 280 15.54 19.00 -4.36
N TYR A 281 16.05 18.05 -3.58
CA TYR A 281 15.49 16.73 -3.40
C TYR A 281 15.19 16.47 -1.94
N GLY A 282 14.06 15.81 -1.72
CA GLY A 282 13.66 15.29 -0.45
C GLY A 282 13.60 13.78 -0.51
N ASN A 283 14.47 13.09 0.22
CA ASN A 283 14.69 11.66 0.05
C ASN A 283 14.97 11.34 -1.43
N LYS A 284 14.07 10.63 -2.11
CA LYS A 284 14.15 10.30 -3.56
C LYS A 284 13.21 11.15 -4.43
N VAL A 285 12.48 12.09 -3.85
CA VAL A 285 11.49 12.92 -4.55
C VAL A 285 12.12 14.27 -4.89
N HIS A 286 11.90 14.75 -6.12
CA HIS A 286 12.28 16.10 -6.53
C HIS A 286 11.29 17.09 -5.92
N LEU A 287 11.77 18.02 -5.11
CA LEU A 287 10.95 19.03 -4.45
C LEU A 287 10.82 20.29 -5.29
N GLY A 288 11.83 20.60 -6.10
CA GLY A 288 11.78 21.74 -7.00
C GLY A 288 13.16 22.14 -7.54
N ASN A 289 13.15 23.12 -8.44
CA ASN A 289 14.35 23.66 -9.05
C ASN A 289 14.39 25.19 -9.02
N CYS A 290 15.59 25.73 -8.92
CA CYS A 290 15.87 27.17 -8.93
C CYS A 290 17.01 27.46 -9.91
N LYS A 291 16.98 28.64 -10.54
CA LYS A 291 18.06 29.10 -11.41
C LYS A 291 18.61 30.42 -10.90
N ILE A 292 19.92 30.55 -10.84
CA ILE A 292 20.59 31.83 -10.57
C ILE A 292 21.57 32.16 -11.68
N ARG A 293 21.50 33.40 -12.17
CA ARG A 293 22.43 33.92 -13.17
C ARG A 293 23.48 34.80 -12.48
N LEU A 294 24.73 34.42 -12.59
CA LEU A 294 25.87 35.20 -12.12
C LEU A 294 26.62 35.83 -13.30
N LYS A 295 27.08 37.08 -13.12
CA LYS A 295 27.79 37.89 -14.11
C LYS A 295 29.30 37.95 -13.88
#